data_AF-A0A7C6TUD2-F1
#
_entry.id   AF-A0A7C6TUD2-F1
#
_cell.length_a   1.000
_cell.length_b   1.000
_cell.length_c   1.000
_cell.angle_alpha   90.00
_cell.angle_beta   90.00
_cell.angle_gamma   90.00
#
_symmetry.space_group_name_H-M   'P 1'
#
loop_
_entity.id
_entity.type
_entity.pdbx_description
1 polymer ?
#
loop_
_entity_poly.entity_id
_entity_poly.type
_entity_poly.pdbx_seq_one_letter_code
_entity_poly.pdbx_strand_id
1 'polypeptide(L)'
;MHNRHSSLQIEFLTWSPDGHSVLVYGFDGPEWAETLWRIDLETGECVAMRRNVMLVQSASYSPDGDEFAYAYKDPATDISRLLLTRADGTDERLLYQVEG
;
A
#
# COMPACT_ATOMS: atom_id res chain seq x y z
N MET A 1 -1.90 -6.58 29.10
CA MET A 1 -2.15 -6.14 27.72
C MET A 1 -1.31 -7.05 26.83
N HIS A 2 -1.94 -7.96 26.07
CA HIS A 2 -1.22 -8.94 25.26
C HIS A 2 -1.08 -8.39 23.84
N ASN A 3 0.10 -7.88 23.51
CA ASN A 3 0.50 -7.57 22.13
C ASN A 3 0.73 -8.90 21.39
N ARG A 4 -0.34 -9.45 20.81
CA ARG A 4 -0.22 -10.45 19.73
C ARG A 4 -0.05 -9.68 18.43
N HIS A 5 1.15 -9.17 18.18
CA HIS A 5 1.49 -8.86 16.80
C HIS A 5 1.73 -10.20 16.12
N SER A 6 0.79 -10.59 15.27
CA SER A 6 1.14 -11.24 14.02
C SER A 6 2.41 -10.57 13.50
N SER A 7 3.41 -11.36 13.10
CA SER A 7 4.68 -10.83 12.62
C SER A 7 4.41 -10.02 11.34
N LEU A 8 4.22 -8.71 11.51
CA LEU A 8 4.13 -7.79 10.39
C LEU A 8 5.51 -7.75 9.74
N GLN A 9 5.64 -8.41 8.61
CA GLN A 9 6.85 -8.32 7.80
C GLN A 9 6.69 -7.13 6.87
N ILE A 10 7.55 -6.13 7.02
CA ILE A 10 7.57 -4.93 6.18
C ILE A 10 8.57 -5.15 5.06
N GLU A 11 8.13 -4.95 3.81
CA GLU A 11 8.99 -5.04 2.62
C GLU A 11 9.54 -3.67 2.23
N PHE A 12 8.68 -2.64 2.22
CA PHE A 12 9.10 -1.27 1.96
C PHE A 12 8.14 -0.26 2.59
N LEU A 13 8.58 1.00 2.62
CA LEU A 13 7.74 2.14 2.99
C LEU A 13 8.07 3.38 2.15
N THR A 14 7.15 4.34 2.15
CA THR A 14 7.36 5.68 1.61
C THR A 14 6.67 6.73 2.49
N TRP A 15 7.24 7.93 2.57
CA TRP A 15 6.71 9.04 3.36
C TRP A 15 5.63 9.80 2.59
N SER A 16 4.62 10.30 3.29
CA SER A 16 3.75 11.34 2.73
C SER A 16 4.54 12.65 2.56
N PRO A 17 4.19 13.50 1.58
CA PRO A 17 4.92 14.75 1.32
C PRO A 17 4.91 15.72 2.50
N ASP A 18 3.83 15.72 3.28
CA ASP A 18 3.67 16.54 4.49
C ASP A 18 4.39 15.96 5.73
N GLY A 19 4.89 14.72 5.65
CA GLY A 19 5.62 14.05 6.72
C GLY A 19 4.74 13.54 7.87
N HIS A 20 3.41 13.57 7.76
CA HIS A 20 2.51 13.13 8.83
C HIS A 20 2.17 11.63 8.78
N SER A 21 2.42 10.96 7.66
CA SER A 21 2.14 9.54 7.52
C SER A 21 3.18 8.80 6.67
N VAL A 22 3.14 7.48 6.73
CA VAL A 22 3.89 6.60 5.82
C VAL A 22 2.94 5.60 5.17
N LEU A 23 3.16 5.28 3.90
CA LEU A 23 2.64 4.05 3.29
C LEU A 23 3.62 2.92 3.55
N VAL A 24 3.11 1.78 4.00
CA VAL A 24 3.88 0.58 4.32
C VAL A 24 3.29 -0.58 3.53
N TYR A 25 4.14 -1.34 2.85
CA TYR A 25 3.75 -2.60 2.24
C TYR A 25 4.39 -3.77 2.96
N GLY A 26 3.64 -4.86 3.10
CA GLY A 26 4.10 -6.03 3.82
C GLY A 26 3.02 -7.09 4.01
N PHE A 27 3.29 -8.02 4.91
CA PHE A 27 2.47 -9.19 5.17
C PHE A 27 1.95 -9.17 6.60
N ASP A 28 0.66 -9.49 6.78
CA ASP A 28 0.04 -9.62 8.10
C ASP A 28 -0.71 -10.94 8.26
N GLY A 29 -0.75 -11.41 9.50
CA GLY A 29 -1.47 -12.61 9.91
C GLY A 29 -0.86 -13.94 9.46
N PRO A 30 -1.45 -15.08 9.87
CA PRO A 30 -0.97 -16.42 9.52
C PRO A 30 -1.12 -16.75 8.03
N GLU A 31 -1.96 -16.01 7.31
CA GLU A 31 -2.20 -16.17 5.88
C GLU A 31 -1.26 -15.34 5.01
N TRP A 32 -0.32 -14.60 5.62
CA TRP A 32 0.63 -13.74 4.91
C TRP A 32 -0.10 -12.76 3.96
N ALA A 33 -1.14 -12.11 4.47
CA ALA A 33 -1.96 -11.23 3.67
C ALA A 33 -1.16 -9.98 3.25
N GLU A 34 -0.80 -9.92 1.97
CA GLU A 34 -0.14 -8.77 1.36
C GLU A 34 -1.05 -7.55 1.41
N THR A 35 -0.59 -6.52 2.11
CA THR A 35 -1.41 -5.34 2.38
C THR A 35 -0.56 -4.07 2.27
N LEU A 36 -1.17 -3.02 1.72
CA LEU A 36 -0.68 -1.66 1.77
C LEU A 36 -1.42 -0.91 2.88
N TRP A 37 -0.68 -0.45 3.88
CA TRP A 37 -1.19 0.34 4.99
C TRP A 37 -0.75 1.79 4.90
N ARG A 38 -1.57 2.69 5.43
CA ARG A 38 -1.17 4.04 5.81
C ARG A 38 -1.08 4.09 7.32
N ILE A 39 0.05 4.56 7.84
CA ILE A 39 0.28 4.74 9.28
C ILE A 39 0.44 6.23 9.54
N ASP A 40 -0.46 6.77 10.35
CA ASP A 40 -0.36 8.13 10.87
C ASP A 40 0.69 8.19 11.99
N LEU A 41 1.62 9.13 11.90
CA LEU A 41 2.78 9.19 12.80
C LEU A 41 2.50 9.89 14.13
N GLU A 42 1.46 10.71 14.21
CA GLU A 42 1.07 11.39 15.45
C GLU A 42 0.26 10.45 16.35
N THR A 43 -0.73 9.78 15.76
CA THR A 43 -1.71 8.95 16.47
C THR A 43 -1.33 7.48 16.53
N GLY A 44 -0.47 7.02 15.61
CA GLY A 44 -0.20 5.59 15.40
C GLY A 44 -1.34 4.83 14.73
N GLU A 45 -2.36 5.53 14.21
CA GLU A 45 -3.47 4.90 13.51
C GLU A 45 -2.95 4.19 12.24
N CYS A 46 -3.29 2.91 12.10
CA CYS A 46 -2.91 2.08 10.97
C CYS A 46 -4.15 1.67 10.18
N VAL A 47 -4.28 2.20 8.96
CA VAL A 47 -5.40 1.96 8.06
C VAL A 47 -4.93 1.11 6.88
N ALA A 48 -5.63 0.00 6.61
CA ALA A 48 -5.38 -0.78 5.41
C ALA A 48 -5.97 -0.06 4.19
N MET A 49 -5.09 0.50 3.35
CA MET A 49 -5.46 1.18 2.11
C MET A 49 -5.84 0.17 1.04
N ARG A 50 -5.12 -0.96 1.01
CA ARG A 50 -5.43 -2.05 0.10
C ARG A 50 -5.04 -3.40 0.70
N ARG A 51 -5.99 -4.33 0.76
CA ARG A 51 -5.77 -5.71 1.22
C ARG A 51 -5.69 -6.67 0.03
N ASN A 52 -4.95 -7.76 0.20
CA ASN A 52 -4.82 -8.84 -0.77
C ASN A 52 -4.32 -8.33 -2.14
N VAL A 53 -3.47 -7.31 -2.12
CA VAL A 53 -2.80 -6.81 -3.32
C VAL A 53 -1.46 -7.51 -3.41
N MET A 54 -1.43 -8.57 -4.20
CA MET A 54 -0.24 -9.40 -4.33
C MET A 54 0.82 -8.69 -5.16
N LEU A 55 2.09 -8.92 -4.82
CA LEU A 55 3.25 -8.50 -5.62
C LEU A 55 3.30 -6.98 -5.87
N VAL A 56 3.01 -6.15 -4.86
CA VAL A 56 3.29 -4.71 -4.98
C VAL A 56 4.80 -4.51 -5.06
N GLN A 57 5.23 -3.83 -6.12
CA GLN A 57 6.65 -3.63 -6.44
C GLN A 57 7.15 -2.25 -5.98
N SER A 58 6.25 -1.27 -5.92
CA SER A 58 6.57 0.10 -5.51
C SER A 58 5.29 0.87 -5.20
N ALA A 59 5.38 1.86 -4.31
CA ALA A 59 4.34 2.86 -4.09
C ALA A 59 4.95 4.25 -3.90
N SER A 60 4.18 5.30 -4.20
CA SER A 60 4.58 6.70 -4.03
C SER A 60 3.37 7.61 -3.89
N TYR A 61 3.47 8.63 -3.04
CA TYR A 61 2.48 9.69 -2.97
C TYR A 61 2.60 10.65 -4.15
N SER A 62 1.49 11.28 -4.55
CA SER A 62 1.52 12.47 -5.39
C SER A 62 2.24 13.62 -4.66
N PRO A 63 2.81 14.61 -5.38
CA PRO A 63 3.53 15.72 -4.73
C PRO A 63 2.68 16.57 -3.79
N ASP A 64 1.37 16.66 -4.05
CA ASP A 64 0.40 17.35 -3.17
C ASP A 64 -0.10 16.47 -2.02
N GLY A 65 0.15 15.16 -2.05
CA GLY A 65 -0.26 14.20 -1.03
C GLY A 65 -1.72 13.77 -1.12
N ASP A 66 -2.49 14.25 -2.10
CA ASP A 66 -3.92 13.93 -2.24
C ASP A 66 -4.17 12.54 -2.84
N GLU A 67 -3.17 11.96 -3.50
CA GLU A 67 -3.22 10.63 -4.11
C GLU A 67 -1.95 9.83 -3.77
N PHE A 68 -2.00 8.52 -3.97
CA PHE A 68 -0.83 7.68 -4.09
C PHE A 68 -0.99 6.72 -5.26
N ALA A 69 0.13 6.42 -5.91
CA ALA A 69 0.22 5.41 -6.94
C ALA A 69 0.97 4.19 -6.42
N TYR A 70 0.59 3.01 -6.91
CA TYR A 70 1.35 1.79 -6.65
C TYR A 70 1.32 0.86 -7.86
N ALA A 71 2.43 0.16 -8.07
CA ALA A 71 2.58 -0.82 -9.12
C ALA A 71 2.53 -2.22 -8.52
N TYR A 72 1.74 -3.11 -9.13
CA TYR A 72 1.69 -4.51 -8.74
C TYR A 72 1.72 -5.43 -9.95
N LYS A 73 2.18 -6.66 -9.76
CA LYS A 73 2.12 -7.71 -10.79
C LYS A 73 0.86 -8.54 -10.60
N ASP A 74 -0.03 -8.52 -11.58
CA ASP A 74 -1.26 -9.31 -11.53
C ASP A 74 -0.92 -10.80 -11.61
N PRO A 75 -1.22 -11.60 -10.57
CA PRO A 75 -0.79 -13.00 -10.52
C PRO A 75 -1.54 -13.90 -11.52
N ALA A 76 -2.69 -13.46 -12.03
CA ALA A 76 -3.47 -14.22 -13.00
C ALA A 76 -2.99 -14.00 -14.44
N THR A 77 -2.43 -12.83 -14.72
CA THR A 77 -2.03 -12.44 -16.09
C THR A 77 -0.53 -12.24 -16.26
N ASP A 78 0.23 -12.21 -15.17
CA ASP A 78 1.66 -11.87 -15.12
C ASP A 78 2.00 -10.45 -15.62
N ILE A 79 0.99 -9.59 -15.76
CA ILE A 79 1.11 -8.21 -16.26
C ILE A 79 1.30 -7.23 -15.09
N SER A 80 2.24 -6.30 -15.24
CA SER A 80 2.38 -5.16 -14.32
C SER A 80 1.28 -4.12 -14.58
N ARG A 81 0.62 -3.71 -13.50
CA ARG A 81 -0.39 -2.64 -13.48
C ARG A 81 0.02 -1.54 -12.51
N LEU A 82 -0.24 -0.30 -12.91
CA LEU A 82 -0.08 0.91 -12.12
C LEU A 82 -1.46 1.47 -11.79
N LEU A 83 -1.73 1.62 -10.49
CA LEU A 83 -2.97 2.16 -9.98
C LEU A 83 -2.71 3.49 -9.32
N LEU A 84 -3.76 4.30 -9.28
CA LEU A 84 -3.81 5.59 -8.61
C LEU A 84 -5.03 5.58 -7.70
N THR A 85 -4.84 5.96 -6.45
CA THR A 85 -5.87 5.96 -5.40
C THR A 85 -5.78 7.27 -4.64
N ARG A 86 -6.91 7.82 -4.19
CA ARG A 86 -6.88 8.95 -3.26
C ARG A 86 -6.19 8.57 -1.96
N ALA A 87 -5.56 9.53 -1.30
CA ALA A 87 -4.85 9.32 -0.04
C ALA A 87 -5.76 8.83 1.09
N ASP A 88 -7.07 9.02 1.01
CA ASP A 88 -8.07 8.46 1.93
C ASP A 88 -8.46 7.00 1.60
N GLY A 89 -7.90 6.41 0.55
CA GLY A 89 -8.13 5.04 0.10
C GLY A 89 -9.30 4.88 -0.87
N THR A 90 -9.95 5.98 -1.26
CA THR A 90 -11.08 5.97 -2.19
C THR A 90 -10.63 6.15 -3.65
N ASP A 91 -11.56 5.94 -4.58
CA ASP A 91 -11.38 6.25 -6.01
C ASP A 91 -10.13 5.60 -6.64
N GLU A 92 -9.88 4.34 -6.28
CA GLU A 92 -8.83 3.57 -6.93
C GLU A 92 -9.19 3.31 -8.40
N ARG A 93 -8.24 3.63 -9.28
CA ARG A 93 -8.38 3.41 -10.71
C ARG A 93 -7.08 2.89 -11.33
N LEU A 94 -7.25 2.11 -12.39
CA LEU A 94 -6.14 1.72 -13.25
C LEU A 94 -5.63 2.96 -13.98
N LEU A 95 -4.37 3.30 -13.77
CA LEU A 95 -3.69 4.39 -14.47
C LEU A 95 -2.99 3.87 -15.72
N TYR A 96 -2.34 2.71 -15.62
CA TYR A 96 -1.62 2.09 -16.73
C TYR A 96 -1.49 0.57 -16.54
N GLN A 97 -1.44 -0.18 -17.64
CA GLN A 97 -1.03 -1.58 -17.63
C GLN A 97 -0.08 -1.84 -18.81
N VAL A 98 0.90 -2.71 -18.62
CA VAL A 98 1.75 -3.15 -19.73
C VAL A 98 0.90 -4.02 -20.67
N GLU A 99 0.81 -3.64 -21.93
CA GLU A 99 0.23 -4.52 -22.95
C GLU A 99 1.26 -5.56 -23.37
N GLY A 100 0.81 -6.82 -23.54
CA GLY A 100 1.63 -7.94 -24.00
C GLY A 100 1.75 -8.02 -25.51
#